data_AF-A0A954VQD3-F1
#
_entry.id   AF-A0A954VQD3-F1
#
_cell.length_a   1.000
_cell.length_b   1.000
_cell.length_c   1.000
_cell.angle_alpha   90.00
_cell.angle_beta   90.00
_cell.angle_gamma   90.00
#
_symmetry.space_group_name_H-M   'P 1'
#
loop_
_entity.id
_entity.type
_entity.pdbx_description
1 polymer ?
#
loop_
_entity_poly.entity_id
_entity_poly.type
_entity_poly.pdbx_seq_one_letter_code
_entity_poly.pdbx_strand_id
1 'polypeptide(L)'
;MVKKQKPRRVYDDNFKAEAVQMLMDGHSATSVALRLGVSCPTVVRRWKREQLAQAGSVADVMDSRVKELEAELRRVERERDVLKKVAPRSLGKGNSHALMI
;
A
#
# COMPACT_ATOMS: atom_id res chain seq x y z
N MET A 1 -47.83 -4.97 -14.26
CA MET A 1 -47.39 -3.79 -13.48
C MET A 1 -45.89 -3.59 -13.68
N VAL A 2 -45.46 -2.54 -14.40
CA VAL A 2 -44.03 -2.23 -14.57
C VAL A 2 -43.57 -1.45 -13.33
N LYS A 3 -42.67 -2.03 -12.52
CA LYS A 3 -42.08 -1.33 -11.36
C LYS A 3 -41.14 -0.25 -11.87
N LYS A 4 -41.51 1.03 -11.74
CA LYS A 4 -40.60 2.16 -12.01
C LYS A 4 -39.43 2.12 -11.00
N GLN A 5 -38.22 1.87 -11.50
CA GLN A 5 -36.99 1.84 -10.70
C GLN A 5 -36.65 3.24 -10.19
N LYS A 6 -36.44 3.40 -8.88
CA LYS A 6 -36.00 4.67 -8.28
C LYS A 6 -34.50 4.86 -8.59
N PRO A 7 -34.06 6.04 -9.06
CA PRO A 7 -32.65 6.28 -9.34
C PRO A 7 -31.82 6.09 -8.05
N ARG A 8 -30.69 5.39 -8.17
CA ARG A 8 -29.79 5.13 -7.04
C ARG A 8 -29.10 6.44 -6.64
N ARG A 9 -29.16 6.80 -5.36
CA ARG A 9 -28.40 7.93 -4.82
C ARG A 9 -26.90 7.63 -4.90
N VAL A 10 -26.15 8.58 -5.44
CA VAL A 10 -24.68 8.56 -5.47
C VAL A 10 -24.21 9.47 -4.34
N TYR A 11 -23.22 8.99 -3.59
CA TYR A 11 -22.58 9.73 -2.52
C TYR A 11 -21.11 9.90 -2.88
N ASP A 12 -20.53 11.05 -2.53
CA ASP A 12 -19.12 11.33 -2.70
C ASP A 12 -18.26 10.46 -1.77
N ASP A 13 -17.01 10.22 -2.13
CA ASP A 13 -16.12 9.32 -1.40
C ASP A 13 -15.71 9.88 -0.04
N ASN A 14 -15.52 11.19 0.09
CA ASN A 14 -15.30 11.85 1.39
C ASN A 14 -16.48 11.62 2.34
N PHE A 15 -17.70 11.73 1.82
CA PHE A 15 -18.91 11.50 2.61
C PHE A 15 -19.01 10.04 3.10
N LYS A 16 -18.67 9.08 2.23
CA LYS A 16 -18.61 7.66 2.62
C LYS A 16 -17.54 7.43 3.69
N ALA A 17 -16.36 8.05 3.55
CA ALA A 17 -15.26 7.91 4.49
C ALA A 17 -15.63 8.44 5.88
N GLU A 18 -16.27 9.62 5.96
CA GLU A 18 -16.78 10.17 7.22
C GLU A 18 -17.76 9.19 7.90
N ALA A 19 -18.69 8.64 7.12
CA ALA A 19 -19.67 7.68 7.64
C ALA A 19 -19.00 6.39 8.17
N VAL A 20 -17.93 5.92 7.53
CA VAL A 20 -17.16 4.77 8.01
C VAL A 20 -16.34 5.12 9.24
N GLN A 21 -15.73 6.32 9.31
CA GLN A 21 -14.99 6.78 10.47
C GLN A 21 -15.89 6.77 11.71
N MET A 22 -17.10 7.31 11.61
CA MET A 22 -18.07 7.27 12.70
C MET A 22 -18.42 5.83 13.15
N LEU A 23 -18.48 4.87 12.21
CA LEU A 23 -18.67 3.46 12.55
C LEU A 23 -17.45 2.85 13.28
N MET A 24 -16.25 3.35 13.01
CA MET A 24 -15.03 2.93 13.70
C MET A 24 -14.94 3.54 15.09
N ASP A 25 -15.46 4.75 15.27
CA ASP A 25 -15.54 5.47 16.56
C ASP A 25 -16.63 4.90 17.50
N GLY A 26 -17.32 3.83 17.08
CA GLY A 26 -18.28 3.10 17.91
C GLY A 26 -19.75 3.49 17.72
N HIS A 27 -20.07 4.39 16.80
CA HIS A 27 -21.46 4.70 16.50
C HIS A 27 -22.17 3.56 15.76
N SER A 28 -23.44 3.34 16.08
CA SER A 28 -24.25 2.36 15.35
C SER A 28 -24.58 2.87 13.94
N ALA A 29 -24.68 1.96 12.97
CA ALA A 29 -25.02 2.33 11.59
C ALA A 29 -26.37 3.07 11.47
N THR A 30 -27.31 2.80 12.38
CA THR A 30 -28.59 3.51 12.43
C THR A 30 -28.40 4.96 12.89
N SER A 31 -27.58 5.19 13.93
CA SER A 31 -27.26 6.53 14.41
C SER A 31 -26.49 7.34 13.36
N VAL A 32 -25.52 6.73 12.69
CA VAL A 32 -24.76 7.36 11.60
C VAL A 32 -25.67 7.70 10.43
N ALA A 33 -26.53 6.78 10.00
CA ALA A 33 -27.46 7.02 8.89
C ALA A 33 -28.44 8.16 9.21
N LEU A 34 -28.96 8.23 10.44
CA LEU A 34 -29.82 9.31 10.88
C LEU A 34 -29.07 10.66 10.87
N ARG A 35 -27.85 10.70 11.43
CA ARG A 35 -27.04 11.92 11.51
C ARG A 35 -26.68 12.47 10.13
N LEU A 36 -26.35 11.59 9.19
CA LEU A 36 -25.90 11.95 7.84
C LEU A 36 -27.06 12.03 6.82
N GLY A 37 -28.31 11.87 7.25
CA GLY A 37 -29.48 11.92 6.35
C GLY A 37 -29.53 10.77 5.33
N VAL A 38 -28.85 9.66 5.60
CA VAL A 38 -28.84 8.48 4.74
C VAL A 38 -30.05 7.62 5.06
N SER A 39 -30.90 7.36 4.05
CA SER A 39 -32.19 6.68 4.28
C SER A 39 -32.08 5.22 4.74
N CYS A 40 -30.91 4.57 4.57
CA CYS A 40 -30.77 3.16 4.89
C CYS A 40 -29.44 2.85 5.61
N PRO A 41 -29.48 2.38 6.88
CA PRO A 41 -28.30 2.01 7.64
C PRO A 41 -27.45 0.89 7.03
N THR A 42 -28.03 0.05 6.17
CA THR A 42 -27.31 -1.03 5.48
C THR A 42 -26.30 -0.49 4.47
N VAL A 43 -26.57 0.69 3.89
CA VAL A 43 -25.67 1.35 2.94
C VAL A 43 -24.38 1.81 3.64
N VAL A 44 -24.49 2.33 4.86
CA VAL A 44 -23.32 2.73 5.67
C VAL A 44 -22.44 1.53 6.01
N ARG A 45 -23.04 0.40 6.38
CA ARG A 45 -22.30 -0.87 6.60
C ARG A 45 -21.65 -1.38 5.31
N ARG A 46 -22.28 -1.15 4.15
CA ARG A 46 -21.73 -1.53 2.85
C ARG A 46 -20.45 -0.74 2.55
N TRP A 47 -20.45 0.57 2.77
CA TRP A 47 -19.26 1.41 2.59
C TRP A 47 -18.09 0.96 3.46
N LYS A 48 -18.35 0.61 4.72
CA LYS A 48 -17.31 0.03 5.59
C LYS A 48 -16.69 -1.22 4.99
N ARG A 49 -17.50 -2.14 4.44
CA ARG A 49 -16.99 -3.35 3.79
C ARG A 49 -16.23 -3.04 2.51
N GLU A 50 -16.72 -2.14 1.67
CA GLU A 50 -16.04 -1.71 0.43
C GLU A 50 -14.66 -1.14 0.75
N GLN A 51 -14.56 -0.29 1.77
CA GLN A 51 -13.29 0.33 2.18
C GLN A 51 -12.30 -0.68 2.77
N LEU A 52 -12.78 -1.63 3.59
CA LEU A 52 -11.94 -2.71 4.12
C LEU A 52 -11.44 -3.65 3.01
N ALA A 53 -12.28 -3.98 2.03
CA ALA A 53 -11.87 -4.80 0.88
C ALA A 53 -10.82 -4.09 0.02
N GLN A 54 -10.99 -2.77 -0.19
CA GLN A 54 -10.02 -1.96 -0.91
C GLN A 54 -8.68 -1.90 -0.16
N ALA A 55 -8.71 -1.70 1.16
CA ALA A 55 -7.51 -1.67 1.99
C ALA A 55 -6.75 -3.01 1.98
N GLY A 56 -7.47 -4.14 2.07
CA GLY A 56 -6.87 -5.47 1.96
C GLY A 56 -6.20 -5.70 0.61
N SER A 57 -6.87 -5.36 -0.49
CA SER A 57 -6.31 -5.50 -1.83
C SER A 57 -5.05 -4.64 -2.03
N VAL A 58 -5.00 -3.42 -1.47
CA VAL A 58 -3.82 -2.56 -1.58
C VAL A 58 -2.66 -3.12 -0.76
N ALA A 59 -2.92 -3.61 0.45
CA ALA A 59 -1.89 -4.23 1.29
C ALA A 59 -1.25 -5.44 0.59
N ASP A 60 -2.06 -6.32 -0.01
CA ASP A 60 -1.56 -7.49 -0.74
C ASP A 60 -0.64 -7.12 -1.92
N VAL A 61 -1.02 -6.09 -2.69
CA VAL A 61 -0.23 -5.59 -3.81
C VAL A 61 1.09 -4.99 -3.31
N MET A 62 1.06 -4.18 -2.24
CA MET A 62 2.27 -3.59 -1.67
C MET A 62 3.23 -4.64 -1.13
N ASP A 63 2.73 -5.65 -0.41
CA ASP A 63 3.55 -6.75 0.11
C ASP A 63 4.23 -7.55 -1.01
N SER A 64 3.54 -7.77 -2.12
CA SER A 64 4.11 -8.44 -3.29
C SER A 64 5.28 -7.65 -3.88
N ARG A 65 5.15 -6.32 -3.95
CA ARG A 65 6.18 -5.43 -4.48
C ARG A 65 7.38 -5.32 -3.56
N VAL A 66 7.16 -5.30 -2.24
CA VAL A 66 8.25 -5.32 -1.24
C VAL A 66 9.07 -6.59 -1.39
N LYS A 67 8.43 -7.76 -1.48
CA LYS A 67 9.14 -9.05 -1.66
C LYS A 67 9.96 -9.09 -2.94
N GLU A 68 9.44 -8.56 -4.03
CA GLU A 68 10.15 -8.47 -5.31
C GLU A 68 11.39 -7.57 -5.20
N LEU A 69 11.23 -6.38 -4.63
CA LEU A 69 12.34 -5.44 -4.43
C LEU A 69 13.42 -6.00 -3.49
N GLU A 70 13.03 -6.68 -2.42
CA GLU A 70 13.98 -7.35 -1.54
C GLU A 70 14.72 -8.49 -2.25
N ALA A 71 14.05 -9.24 -3.14
CA ALA A 71 14.70 -10.30 -3.91
C ALA A 71 15.74 -9.74 -4.89
N GLU A 72 15.42 -8.63 -5.54
CA GLU A 72 16.33 -7.95 -6.44
C GLU A 72 17.51 -7.34 -5.69
N LEU A 73 17.27 -6.73 -4.53
CA LEU A 73 18.35 -6.22 -3.67
C LEU A 73 19.32 -7.35 -3.29
N ARG A 74 18.80 -8.50 -2.84
CA ARG A 74 19.64 -9.68 -2.53
C ARG A 74 20.41 -10.21 -3.73
N ARG A 75 19.86 -10.09 -4.95
CA ARG A 75 20.54 -10.48 -6.20
C ARG A 75 21.72 -9.55 -6.48
N VAL A 76 21.47 -8.25 -6.45
CA VAL A 76 22.49 -7.21 -6.67
C VAL A 76 23.60 -7.28 -5.63
N GLU A 77 23.25 -7.51 -4.36
CA GLU A 77 24.23 -7.71 -3.29
C GLU A 77 25.13 -8.92 -3.53
N ARG A 78 24.55 -10.04 -3.98
CA ARG A 78 25.33 -11.24 -4.36
C ARG A 78 26.25 -10.97 -5.54
N GLU A 79 25.80 -10.26 -6.56
CA GLU A 79 26.64 -9.90 -7.71
C GLU A 79 27.83 -9.01 -7.30
N ARG A 80 27.59 -8.01 -6.43
CA ARG A 80 28.65 -7.17 -5.86
C ARG A 80 29.65 -8.00 -5.05
N ASP A 81 29.17 -8.93 -4.23
CA ASP A 81 30.02 -9.73 -3.35
C ASP A 81 30.85 -10.75 -4.12
N VAL A 82 30.31 -11.31 -5.21
CA VAL A 82 31.09 -12.10 -6.18
C VAL A 82 32.19 -11.23 -6.79
N LEU A 83 31.87 -10.05 -7.33
CA LEU A 83 32.88 -9.16 -7.93
C LEU A 83 33.99 -8.77 -6.93
N LYS A 84 33.64 -8.49 -5.68
CA LYS A 84 34.63 -8.22 -4.61
C LYS A 84 35.51 -9.43 -4.30
N LYS A 85 35.00 -10.66 -4.43
CA LYS A 85 35.75 -11.89 -4.15
C LYS A 85 36.74 -12.23 -5.27
N VAL A 86 36.44 -11.88 -6.53
CA VAL A 86 37.30 -12.13 -7.71
C VAL A 86 38.18 -10.96 -8.13
N ALA A 87 38.10 -9.79 -7.48
CA ALA A 87 39.07 -8.72 -7.67
C ALA A 87 40.29 -8.94 -6.74
N PRO A 88 41.38 -9.62 -7.17
CA PRO A 88 42.63 -9.55 -6.45
C PRO A 88 43.06 -8.10 -6.38
N ARG A 89 43.62 -7.74 -5.23
CA ARG A 89 44.15 -6.42 -4.87
C ARG A 89 45.26 -6.01 -5.87
N SER A 90 44.90 -5.50 -7.04
CA SER A 90 45.84 -5.13 -8.12
C SER A 90 45.72 -3.66 -8.51
N LEU A 91 45.71 -2.76 -7.54
CA LEU A 91 45.96 -1.33 -7.77
C LEU A 91 46.93 -0.83 -6.70
N GLY A 92 48.17 -0.55 -7.11
CA GLY A 92 49.13 0.19 -6.30
C GLY A 92 50.53 -0.41 -6.13
N LYS A 93 51.19 -0.89 -7.19
CA LYS A 93 52.66 -0.81 -7.28
C LYS A 93 53.03 0.16 -8.39
N GLY A 94 52.97 1.44 -8.08
CA GLY A 94 53.59 2.50 -8.87
C GLY A 94 54.87 2.93 -8.16
N ASN A 95 56.00 2.74 -8.84
CA ASN A 95 57.35 3.12 -8.40
C ASN A 95 57.40 4.52 -7.79
N SER A 96 58.12 4.67 -6.68
CA SER A 96 58.88 5.89 -6.42
C SER A 96 59.91 5.69 -5.29
N HIS A 97 61.17 6.01 -5.62
CA HIS A 97 62.33 6.21 -4.75
C HIS A 97 63.01 4.99 -4.09
N ALA A 98 64.03 4.48 -4.78
CA ALA A 98 65.28 4.04 -4.14
C ALA A 98 66.45 4.58 -4.97
N LEU A 99 66.85 5.81 -4.65
CA LEU A 99 68.12 6.41 -5.04
C LEU A 99 69.21 5.57 -4.35
N MET A 100 69.88 4.68 -5.08
CA MET A 100 71.12 4.06 -4.59
C MET A 100 72.30 4.96 -4.95
N ILE A 101 73.19 5.02 -3.97
CA ILE A 101 74.47 5.73 -3.85
C ILE A 101 75.36 5.53 -5.07
#